data_AF-A0A947MCF6-F1
#
_entry.id   AF-A0A947MCF6-F1
#
_cell.length_a   1.000
_cell.length_b   1.000
_cell.length_c   1.000
_cell.angle_alpha   90.00
_cell.angle_beta   90.00
_cell.angle_gamma   90.00
#
_symmetry.space_group_name_H-M   'P 1'
#
loop_
_entity.id
_entity.type
_entity.pdbx_description
1 polymer ?
#
loop_
_entity_poly.entity_id
_entity_poly.type
_entity_poly.pdbx_seq_one_letter_code
_entity_poly.pdbx_strand_id
1 'polypeptide(L)'
;MKSNGELWSYPRGGAPSQIGQMYWSGKNEDRAGNSRLVSFSADLCEGLQELYQLVSQPHVAEAIKSDQRVFGKARLILDNARATLEQATGEKLPDWPHLDPTKKLSA
;
A
#
# COMPACT_ATOMS: atom_id res chain seq x y z
N MET A 1 26.25 17.67 2.70
CA MET A 1 25.23 17.26 3.69
C MET A 1 25.39 15.74 3.88
N LYS A 2 25.53 15.19 5.10
CA LYS A 2 25.69 13.73 5.28
C LYS A 2 24.33 13.05 5.17
N SER A 3 24.27 11.89 4.50
CA SER A 3 23.07 11.05 4.45
C SER A 3 22.71 10.59 5.87
N ASN A 4 21.41 10.56 6.17
CA ASN A 4 20.87 10.24 7.48
C ASN A 4 19.96 8.98 7.42
N GLY A 5 19.98 8.26 6.31
CA GLY A 5 19.15 7.06 6.11
C GLY A 5 19.27 6.52 4.69
N GLU A 6 19.09 5.21 4.54
CA GLU A 6 19.07 4.52 3.26
C GLU A 6 17.67 3.95 3.01
N LEU A 7 17.21 4.08 1.77
CA LEU A 7 16.00 3.42 1.29
C LEU A 7 16.42 2.16 0.54
N TRP A 8 15.88 1.04 0.97
CA TRP A 8 16.09 -0.26 0.40
C TRP A 8 14.77 -0.77 -0.16
N SER A 9 14.84 -1.46 -1.30
CA SER A 9 13.72 -2.17 -1.91
C SER A 9 13.99 -3.66 -1.84
N TYR A 10 12.95 -4.43 -1.52
CA TYR A 10 13.01 -5.87 -1.37
C TYR A 10 11.99 -6.55 -2.32
N PRO A 11 12.17 -6.42 -3.65
CA PRO A 11 11.19 -6.90 -4.60
C PRO A 11 11.12 -8.44 -4.60
N ARG A 12 9.90 -8.98 -4.73
CA ARG A 12 9.68 -10.43 -4.77
C ARG A 12 10.50 -11.13 -5.86
N GLY A 13 11.32 -12.10 -5.45
CA GLY A 13 12.15 -12.88 -6.36
C GLY A 13 13.40 -12.14 -6.87
N GLY A 14 13.64 -10.91 -6.41
CA GLY A 14 14.85 -10.14 -6.68
C GLY A 14 15.79 -10.11 -5.48
N ALA A 15 17.02 -9.65 -5.71
CA ALA A 15 17.94 -9.32 -4.62
C ALA A 15 17.59 -7.94 -4.04
N PRO A 16 17.77 -7.72 -2.73
CA PRO A 16 17.64 -6.40 -2.12
C PRO A 16 18.51 -5.36 -2.85
N SER A 17 17.97 -4.15 -3.05
CA SER A 17 18.72 -3.07 -3.71
C SER A 17 18.48 -1.72 -3.03
N GLN A 18 19.53 -0.91 -2.94
CA GLN A 18 19.42 0.45 -2.43
C GLN A 18 18.80 1.33 -3.52
N ILE A 19 17.59 1.84 -3.25
CA ILE A 19 16.83 2.67 -4.20
C ILE A 19 16.98 4.16 -3.94
N GLY A 20 17.57 4.55 -2.81
CA GLY A 20 17.81 5.96 -2.53
C GLY A 20 18.55 6.25 -1.22
N GLN A 21 18.90 7.52 -1.06
CA GLN A 21 19.43 8.08 0.18
C GLN A 21 18.51 9.18 0.67
N MET A 22 18.28 9.23 1.97
CA MET A 22 17.40 10.20 2.61
C MET A 22 18.18 11.28 3.34
N TYR A 23 17.69 12.52 3.18
CA TYR A 23 18.26 13.71 3.81
C TYR A 23 17.18 14.42 4.62
N TRP A 24 17.44 14.62 5.91
CA TRP A 24 16.52 15.34 6.81
C TRP A 24 17.21 16.58 7.39
N SER A 25 16.48 17.69 7.38
CA SER A 25 16.75 18.85 8.22
C SER A 25 15.97 18.73 9.53
N GLY A 26 16.59 19.02 10.68
CA GLY A 26 15.94 18.92 11.99
C GLY A 26 16.93 18.61 13.12
N LYS A 27 16.44 18.52 14.37
CA LYS A 27 17.26 18.13 15.53
C LYS A 27 17.75 16.69 15.37
N ASN A 28 18.97 16.39 15.85
CA ASN A 28 19.58 15.07 15.67
C ASN A 28 18.74 13.92 16.27
N GLU A 29 18.03 14.18 17.36
CA GLU A 29 17.17 13.22 18.07
C GLU A 29 15.99 12.71 17.22
N ASP A 30 15.38 13.56 16.38
CA ASP A 30 14.22 13.19 15.56
C ASP A 30 14.60 12.48 14.24
N ARG A 31 15.85 12.66 13.79
CA ARG A 31 16.31 12.17 12.47
C ARG A 31 16.25 10.65 12.35
N ALA A 32 16.64 9.93 13.39
CA ALA A 32 16.64 8.46 13.37
C ALA A 32 15.22 7.88 13.37
N GLY A 33 14.30 8.49 14.12
CA GLY A 33 12.89 8.11 14.14
C GLY A 33 12.21 8.34 12.80
N ASN A 34 12.39 9.53 12.23
CA ASN A 34 11.83 9.90 10.92
C ASN A 34 12.36 9.01 9.80
N SER A 35 13.65 8.68 9.85
CA SER A 35 14.27 7.75 8.89
C SER A 35 13.61 6.37 8.89
N ARG A 36 13.37 5.80 10.09
CA ARG A 36 12.67 4.52 10.21
C ARG A 36 11.24 4.59 9.67
N LEU A 37 10.49 5.65 9.98
CA LEU A 37 9.11 5.81 9.53
C LEU A 37 8.99 5.81 8.00
N VAL A 38 9.90 6.49 7.30
CA VAL A 38 9.88 6.53 5.84
C VAL A 38 10.35 5.22 5.23
N SER A 39 11.38 4.58 5.79
CA SER A 39 11.78 3.23 5.34
C SER A 39 10.63 2.22 5.49
N PHE A 40 9.93 2.22 6.62
CA PHE A 40 8.75 1.36 6.81
C PHE A 40 7.61 1.68 5.85
N SER A 41 7.48 2.94 5.44
CA SER A 41 6.46 3.33 4.46
C SER A 41 6.76 2.72 3.09
N ALA A 42 8.02 2.64 2.68
CA ALA A 42 8.43 1.98 1.44
C ALA A 42 8.14 0.47 1.50
N ASP A 43 8.51 -0.20 2.60
CA ASP A 43 8.23 -1.63 2.80
C ASP A 43 6.71 -1.92 2.79
N LEU A 44 5.91 -1.04 3.41
CA LEU A 44 4.46 -1.13 3.41
C LEU A 44 3.89 -0.99 1.99
N CYS A 45 4.38 -0.03 1.21
CA CYS A 45 3.97 0.15 -0.19
C CYS A 45 4.27 -1.10 -1.03
N GLU A 46 5.45 -1.70 -0.87
CA GLU A 46 5.82 -2.93 -1.57
C GLU A 46 4.88 -4.09 -1.19
N GLY A 47 4.64 -4.29 0.11
CA GLY A 47 3.71 -5.32 0.59
C GLY A 47 2.27 -5.13 0.09
N LEU A 48 1.79 -3.89 0.03
CA LEU A 48 0.46 -3.58 -0.52
C LEU A 48 0.39 -3.83 -2.03
N GLN A 49 1.47 -3.53 -2.77
CA GLN A 49 1.55 -3.79 -4.21
C GLN A 49 1.54 -5.30 -4.50
N GLU A 50 2.28 -6.10 -3.74
CA GLU A 50 2.26 -7.56 -3.85
C GLU A 50 0.88 -8.15 -3.53
N LEU A 51 0.24 -7.66 -2.47
CA LEU A 51 -1.11 -8.07 -2.11
C LEU A 51 -2.10 -7.75 -3.25
N TYR A 52 -2.01 -6.54 -3.82
CA TYR A 52 -2.83 -6.13 -4.96
C TYR A 52 -2.66 -7.07 -6.16
N GLN A 53 -1.42 -7.46 -6.49
CA GLN A 53 -1.15 -8.42 -7.56
C GLN A 53 -1.73 -9.81 -7.29
N LEU A 54 -1.73 -10.27 -6.04
CA LEU A 54 -2.32 -11.56 -5.65
C LEU A 54 -3.85 -11.53 -5.77
N VAL A 55 -4.50 -10.52 -5.20
CA VAL A 55 -5.97 -10.46 -5.13
C VAL A 55 -6.63 -10.05 -6.44
N SER A 56 -5.87 -9.44 -7.37
CA SER A 56 -6.36 -9.08 -8.71
C SER A 56 -6.36 -10.24 -9.70
N GLN A 57 -5.82 -11.41 -9.34
CA GLN A 57 -5.89 -12.60 -10.19
C GLN A 57 -7.35 -13.04 -10.36
N PRO A 58 -7.82 -13.35 -11.59
CA PRO A 58 -9.24 -13.61 -11.86
C PRO A 58 -9.86 -14.66 -10.95
N HIS A 59 -9.18 -15.81 -10.78
CA HIS A 59 -9.67 -16.92 -9.96
C HIS A 59 -9.74 -16.57 -8.47
N VAL A 60 -8.83 -15.72 -7.96
CA VAL A 60 -8.86 -15.25 -6.56
C VAL A 60 -10.02 -14.29 -6.36
N ALA A 61 -10.20 -13.33 -7.28
CA ALA A 61 -11.29 -12.37 -7.22
C ALA A 61 -12.66 -13.05 -7.32
N GLU A 62 -12.80 -14.07 -8.18
CA GLU A 62 -14.00 -14.89 -8.30
C GLU A 62 -14.26 -15.70 -7.03
N ALA A 63 -13.23 -16.35 -6.47
CA ALA A 63 -13.35 -17.09 -5.21
C ALA A 63 -13.84 -16.18 -4.07
N ILE A 64 -13.25 -14.98 -3.92
CA ILE A 64 -13.66 -14.00 -2.91
C ILE A 64 -15.12 -13.57 -3.11
N LYS A 65 -15.56 -13.34 -4.35
CA LYS A 65 -16.94 -12.92 -4.66
C LYS A 65 -17.96 -14.06 -4.47
N SER A 66 -17.55 -15.29 -4.71
CA SER A 66 -18.43 -16.47 -4.63
C SER A 66 -18.82 -16.83 -3.20
N ASP A 67 -18.01 -16.47 -2.21
CA ASP A 67 -18.28 -16.69 -0.80
C ASP A 67 -18.72 -15.38 -0.13
N GLN A 68 -20.02 -15.29 0.20
CA GLN A 68 -20.62 -14.08 0.78
C GLN A 68 -19.97 -13.66 2.12
N ARG A 69 -19.51 -14.63 2.92
CA ARG A 69 -18.85 -14.36 4.21
C ARG A 69 -17.45 -13.79 3.99
N VAL A 70 -16.68 -14.36 3.07
CA VAL A 70 -15.35 -13.88 2.71
C VAL A 70 -15.45 -12.51 2.05
N PHE A 71 -16.39 -12.33 1.13
CA PHE A 71 -16.66 -11.05 0.48
C PHE A 71 -16.98 -9.94 1.49
N GLY A 72 -17.86 -10.19 2.46
CA GLY A 72 -18.20 -9.23 3.50
C GLY A 72 -16.99 -8.81 4.34
N LYS A 73 -16.12 -9.77 4.70
CA LYS A 73 -14.86 -9.48 5.41
C LYS A 73 -13.87 -8.68 4.56
N ALA A 74 -13.71 -9.04 3.29
CA ALA A 74 -12.83 -8.32 2.36
C ALA A 74 -13.26 -6.86 2.21
N ARG A 75 -14.58 -6.63 2.11
CA ARG A 75 -15.14 -5.27 2.06
C ARG A 75 -14.86 -4.47 3.34
N LEU A 76 -15.06 -5.08 4.51
CA LEU A 76 -14.76 -4.42 5.78
C LEU A 76 -13.27 -4.01 5.89
N ILE A 77 -12.36 -4.87 5.42
CA ILE A 77 -10.92 -4.56 5.40
C ILE A 77 -10.64 -3.34 4.53
N LEU A 78 -11.24 -3.28 3.33
CA LEU A 78 -11.08 -2.15 2.42
C LEU A 78 -11.63 -0.85 3.01
N ASP A 79 -12.82 -0.90 3.59
CA ASP A 79 -13.47 0.28 4.20
C ASP A 79 -12.65 0.81 5.40
N ASN A 80 -12.11 -0.09 6.23
CA ASN A 80 -11.25 0.30 7.35
C ASN A 80 -9.91 0.89 6.87
N ALA A 81 -9.28 0.30 5.85
CA ALA A 81 -8.04 0.81 5.29
C ALA A 81 -8.25 2.20 4.70
N ARG A 82 -9.36 2.42 3.99
CA ARG A 82 -9.75 3.72 3.48
C ARG A 82 -9.93 4.73 4.61
N ALA A 83 -10.77 4.45 5.60
CA ALA A 83 -10.99 5.36 6.73
C ALA A 83 -9.68 5.74 7.43
N THR A 84 -8.77 4.78 7.59
CA THR A 84 -7.44 5.02 8.18
C THR A 84 -6.60 5.96 7.33
N LEU A 85 -6.56 5.75 6.00
CA LEU A 85 -5.83 6.62 5.08
C LEU A 85 -6.43 8.02 5.03
N GLU A 86 -7.76 8.16 4.93
CA GLU A 86 -8.44 9.45 4.97
C GLU A 86 -8.14 10.21 6.27
N GLN A 87 -8.11 9.50 7.41
CA GLN A 87 -7.74 10.09 8.71
C GLN A 87 -6.28 10.55 8.73
N ALA A 88 -5.37 9.80 8.11
CA ALA A 88 -3.94 10.10 8.12
C ALA A 88 -3.54 11.21 7.13
N THR A 89 -4.18 11.26 5.95
CA THR A 89 -3.81 12.19 4.87
C THR A 89 -4.76 13.38 4.74
N GLY A 90 -5.99 13.27 5.25
CA GLY A 90 -7.07 14.23 5.01
C GLY A 90 -7.67 14.16 3.60
N GLU A 91 -7.17 13.26 2.74
CA GLU A 91 -7.68 13.08 1.38
C GLU A 91 -8.81 12.06 1.38
N LYS A 92 -9.94 12.40 0.73
CA LYS A 92 -11.01 11.42 0.50
C LYS A 92 -10.62 10.50 -0.64
N LEU A 93 -10.53 9.21 -0.34
CA LEU A 93 -10.25 8.19 -1.34
C LEU A 93 -11.54 7.84 -2.11
N PRO A 94 -11.44 7.37 -3.36
CA PRO A 94 -12.60 6.96 -4.15
C PRO A 94 -13.35 5.77 -3.52
N ASP A 95 -14.66 5.71 -3.77
CA ASP A 95 -15.50 4.59 -3.32
C ASP A 95 -15.12 3.29 -4.05
N TRP A 96 -15.04 2.19 -3.28
CA TRP A 96 -14.85 0.85 -3.83
C TRP A 96 -16.21 0.20 -4.14
N PRO A 97 -16.33 -0.61 -5.22
CA PRO A 97 -15.33 -0.81 -6.27
C PRO A 97 -15.27 0.39 -7.20
N HIS A 98 -14.06 0.77 -7.61
CA HIS A 98 -13.87 1.76 -8.67
C HIS A 98 -14.34 1.12 -9.98
N LEU A 99 -15.64 1.21 -10.26
CA LEU A 99 -16.20 0.89 -11.56
C LEU A 99 -15.77 2.03 -12.47
N ASP A 100 -14.85 1.75 -13.38
CA ASP A 100 -14.57 2.65 -14.49
C ASP A 100 -15.89 2.85 -15.27
N PRO A 101 -16.46 4.07 -15.29
CA PRO A 101 -17.75 4.32 -15.94
C PRO A 101 -17.70 4.08 -17.45
N THR A 102 -16.51 3.93 -18.04
CA THR A 102 -16.31 3.63 -19.46
C THR A 102 -16.21 2.12 -19.75
N LYS A 103 -15.94 1.28 -18.74
CA LYS A 103 -15.98 -0.18 -18.89
C LYS A 103 -17.42 -0.66 -18.80
N LYS A 104 -18.08 -0.80 -19.96
CA LYS A 104 -19.27 -1.66 -20.06
C LYS A 104 -18.87 -3.06 -19.60
N LEU A 105 -19.45 -3.51 -18.50
CA LEU A 105 -19.49 -4.93 -18.15
C LEU A 105 -20.25 -5.62 -19.29
N SER A 106 -19.52 -6.26 -20.20
CA SER A 106 -20.11 -7.14 -21.20
C SER A 106 -20.83 -8.27 -20.46
N ALA A 107 -22.12 -8.40 -20.74
CA ALA A 107 -23.02 -9.43 -20.22
C ALA A 107 -22.60 -10.83 -20.65
#